data_AF-A0AAU9UT61-F1
#
_entry.id   AF-A0AAU9UT61-F1
#
_cell.length_a   1.000
_cell.length_b   1.000
_cell.length_c   1.000
_cell.angle_alpha   90.00
_cell.angle_beta   90.00
_cell.angle_gamma   90.00
#
_symmetry.space_group_name_H-M   'P 1'
#
loop_
_entity.id
_entity.type
_entity.pdbx_description
1 polymer ?
#
loop_
_entity_poly.entity_id
_entity_poly.type
_entity_poly.pdbx_seq_one_letter_code
_entity_poly.pdbx_strand_id
1 'polypeptide(L)'
;MTEVGETAIRVDDLIQEANEFEKLCNCDLEAASAVIEEGEKLMKDPLSSVDHIESKCEELRRTSSLLIEKIQKRNMLLTKARELMDRIDKANSWCATGVEILAGEGGLLAVDKLLEDARGFGLAAPDRFRDMLLHSATQETRALVTQVCQRVEDVWLMASVKRATLQRAAARPARPVHAVPPQSAAPLDAQVRALHFTAVLHTGLATKHNFRTERLIPTIVL
;
A
#
# COMPACT_ATOMS: atom_id res chain seq x y z
N MET A 1 -19.73 17.08 -15.07
CA MET A 1 -18.96 16.50 -13.97
C MET A 1 -18.31 15.21 -14.46
N THR A 2 -17.04 15.25 -14.87
CA THR A 2 -16.29 14.07 -15.34
C THR A 2 -15.26 13.59 -14.32
N GLU A 3 -15.01 14.37 -13.26
CA GLU A 3 -14.04 14.03 -12.21
C GLU A 3 -14.49 12.82 -11.40
N VAL A 4 -13.54 11.95 -11.06
CA VAL A 4 -13.78 10.69 -10.34
C VAL A 4 -13.11 10.69 -8.96
N GLY A 5 -12.05 11.50 -8.75
CA GLY A 5 -11.27 11.55 -7.52
C GLY A 5 -10.19 10.47 -7.44
N GLU A 6 -9.04 10.80 -6.86
CA GLU A 6 -7.89 9.91 -6.68
C GLU A 6 -7.64 9.51 -5.22
N THR A 7 -8.54 9.89 -4.30
CA THR A 7 -8.51 9.50 -2.89
C THR A 7 -9.91 9.13 -2.43
N ALA A 8 -10.03 8.24 -1.43
CA ALA A 8 -11.33 7.85 -0.88
C ALA A 8 -12.15 9.06 -0.39
N ILE A 9 -11.51 10.00 0.30
CA ILE A 9 -12.13 11.23 0.81
C ILE A 9 -12.70 12.07 -0.36
N ARG A 10 -11.91 12.30 -1.41
CA ARG A 10 -12.38 13.09 -2.56
C ARG A 10 -13.55 12.41 -3.27
N VAL A 11 -13.54 11.08 -3.38
CA VAL A 11 -14.67 10.33 -3.95
C VAL A 11 -15.90 10.47 -3.07
N ASP A 12 -15.75 10.40 -1.74
CA ASP A 12 -16.86 10.57 -0.79
C ASP A 12 -17.48 11.97 -0.90
N ASP A 13 -16.65 13.02 -1.04
CA ASP A 13 -17.12 14.39 -1.30
C ASP A 13 -17.90 14.47 -2.63
N LEU A 14 -17.38 13.86 -3.70
CA LEU A 14 -18.06 13.81 -5.00
C LEU A 14 -19.39 13.06 -4.96
N ILE A 15 -19.49 12.00 -4.15
CA ILE A 15 -20.74 11.26 -3.92
C ILE A 15 -21.74 12.18 -3.21
N GLN A 16 -21.30 12.91 -2.20
CA GLN A 16 -22.18 13.86 -1.50
C GLN A 16 -22.68 14.96 -2.45
N GLU A 17 -21.79 15.58 -3.23
CA GLU A 17 -22.15 16.56 -4.26
C GLU A 17 -23.13 15.98 -5.28
N ALA A 18 -22.92 14.75 -5.74
CA ALA A 18 -23.81 14.08 -6.70
C ALA A 18 -25.20 13.81 -6.13
N ASN A 19 -25.28 13.38 -4.86
CA ASN A 19 -26.54 13.15 -4.16
C ASN A 19 -27.32 14.45 -3.94
N GLU A 20 -26.63 15.55 -3.64
CA GLU A 20 -27.25 16.87 -3.51
C GLU A 20 -27.79 17.37 -4.85
N PHE A 21 -27.01 17.20 -5.92
CA PHE A 21 -27.44 17.53 -7.28
C PHE A 21 -28.64 16.69 -7.73
N GLU A 22 -28.65 15.39 -7.44
CA GLU A 22 -29.77 14.50 -7.74
C GLU A 22 -31.06 14.94 -7.06
N LYS A 23 -31.01 15.41 -5.81
CA LYS A 23 -32.19 15.96 -5.11
C LYS A 23 -32.77 17.17 -5.85
N LEU A 24 -31.92 18.08 -6.31
CA LEU A 24 -32.35 19.24 -7.09
C LEU A 24 -33.01 18.80 -8.41
N CYS A 25 -32.37 17.87 -9.13
CA CYS A 25 -32.93 17.32 -10.35
C CYS A 25 -34.26 16.60 -10.14
N ASN A 26 -34.46 15.91 -9.02
CA ASN A 26 -35.72 15.25 -8.72
C ASN A 26 -36.88 16.27 -8.58
N CYS A 27 -36.63 17.44 -7.98
CA CYS A 27 -37.62 18.52 -7.97
C CYS A 27 -37.97 19.00 -9.38
N ASP A 28 -36.97 19.15 -10.26
CA ASP A 28 -37.19 19.54 -11.66
C ASP A 28 -37.94 18.46 -12.45
N LEU A 29 -37.66 17.17 -12.20
CA LEU A 29 -38.34 16.03 -12.82
C LEU A 29 -39.80 15.94 -12.39
N GLU A 30 -40.10 16.20 -11.10
CA GLU A 30 -41.47 16.29 -10.59
C GLU A 30 -42.23 17.44 -11.25
N ALA A 31 -41.62 18.62 -11.35
CA ALA A 31 -42.19 19.77 -12.03
C ALA A 31 -42.45 19.48 -13.52
N ALA A 32 -41.51 18.82 -14.19
CA ALA A 32 -41.66 18.40 -15.58
C ALA A 32 -42.82 17.42 -15.77
N SER A 33 -42.98 16.45 -14.85
CA SER A 33 -44.11 15.50 -14.86
C SER A 33 -45.45 16.24 -14.73
N ALA A 34 -45.56 17.19 -13.80
CA ALA A 34 -46.77 17.97 -13.62
C ALA A 34 -47.13 18.82 -14.87
N VAL A 35 -46.13 19.40 -15.54
CA VAL A 35 -46.33 20.14 -16.81
C VAL A 35 -46.80 19.21 -17.93
N ILE A 36 -46.24 18.01 -18.02
CA ILE A 36 -46.67 17.00 -19.00
C ILE A 36 -48.13 16.61 -18.76
N GLU A 37 -48.50 16.32 -17.50
CA GLU A 37 -49.88 15.98 -17.14
C GLU A 37 -50.87 17.10 -17.47
N GLU A 38 -50.49 18.36 -17.26
CA GLU A 38 -51.34 19.49 -17.62
C GLU A 38 -51.46 19.67 -19.14
N GLY A 39 -50.35 19.49 -19.87
CA GLY A 39 -50.37 19.45 -21.33
C GLY A 39 -51.30 18.36 -21.87
N GLU A 40 -51.29 17.18 -21.27
CA GLU A 40 -52.19 16.06 -21.61
C GLU A 40 -53.66 16.34 -21.32
N LYS A 41 -53.97 17.19 -20.33
CA LYS A 41 -55.34 17.68 -20.12
C LYS A 41 -55.73 18.71 -21.19
N LEU A 42 -54.84 19.67 -21.48
CA LEU A 42 -55.10 20.72 -22.49
C LEU A 42 -55.33 20.15 -23.89
N MET A 43 -54.62 19.09 -24.27
CA MET A 43 -54.82 18.42 -25.57
C MET A 43 -56.22 17.79 -25.74
N LYS A 44 -57.00 17.65 -24.65
CA LYS A 44 -58.41 17.20 -24.71
C LYS A 44 -59.37 18.35 -25.04
N ASP A 45 -58.93 19.61 -24.96
CA ASP A 45 -59.72 20.77 -25.34
C ASP A 45 -59.76 20.91 -26.87
N PRO A 46 -60.96 20.91 -27.50
CA PRO A 46 -61.11 21.06 -28.95
C PRO A 46 -60.54 22.34 -29.55
N LEU A 47 -60.30 23.37 -28.72
CA LEU A 47 -59.75 24.66 -29.14
C LEU A 47 -58.22 24.74 -28.99
N SER A 48 -57.60 23.70 -28.44
CA SER A 48 -56.16 23.68 -28.20
C SER A 48 -55.34 23.39 -29.46
N SER A 49 -54.08 23.83 -29.45
CA SER A 49 -53.11 23.52 -30.51
C SER A 49 -52.39 22.21 -30.19
N VAL A 50 -53.08 21.08 -30.44
CA VAL A 50 -52.66 19.73 -30.02
C VAL A 50 -51.23 19.41 -30.46
N ASP A 51 -50.90 19.56 -31.74
CA ASP A 51 -49.58 19.20 -32.30
C ASP A 51 -48.41 19.91 -31.59
N HIS A 52 -48.60 21.18 -31.24
CA HIS A 52 -47.58 21.98 -30.57
C HIS A 52 -47.41 21.56 -29.10
N ILE A 53 -48.51 21.28 -28.41
CA ILE A 53 -48.48 20.82 -27.01
C ILE A 53 -47.86 19.43 -26.94
N GLU A 54 -48.26 18.52 -27.82
CA GLU A 54 -47.73 17.16 -27.89
C GLU A 54 -46.21 17.18 -28.09
N SER A 55 -45.73 17.95 -29.08
CA SER A 55 -44.30 18.10 -29.36
C SER A 55 -43.50 18.54 -28.14
N LYS A 56 -44.03 19.50 -27.36
CA LYS A 56 -43.36 19.99 -26.14
C LYS A 56 -43.40 18.99 -24.99
N CYS A 57 -44.51 18.28 -24.80
CA CYS A 57 -44.58 17.20 -23.81
C CYS A 57 -43.60 16.06 -24.15
N GLU A 58 -43.47 15.70 -25.43
CA GLU A 58 -42.49 14.69 -25.85
C GLU A 58 -41.04 15.14 -25.67
N GLU A 59 -40.71 16.39 -26.01
CA GLU A 59 -39.38 16.96 -25.80
C GLU A 59 -39.01 16.95 -24.31
N LEU A 60 -39.96 17.29 -23.45
CA LEU A 60 -39.76 17.28 -21.99
C LEU A 60 -39.58 15.85 -21.46
N ARG A 61 -40.38 14.88 -21.92
CA ARG A 61 -40.20 13.46 -21.58
C ARG A 61 -38.81 12.96 -21.97
N ARG A 62 -38.36 13.23 -23.21
CA ARG A 62 -37.02 12.81 -23.67
C ARG A 62 -35.91 13.42 -22.82
N THR A 63 -36.03 14.71 -22.49
CA THR A 63 -35.04 15.42 -21.67
C THR A 63 -34.99 14.89 -20.24
N SER A 64 -36.15 14.64 -19.62
CA SER A 64 -36.24 14.02 -18.30
C SER A 64 -35.62 12.63 -18.28
N SER A 65 -35.91 11.77 -19.27
CA SER A 65 -35.29 10.45 -19.39
C SER A 65 -33.77 10.53 -19.52
N LEU A 66 -33.27 11.46 -20.34
CA LEU A 66 -31.82 11.66 -20.50
C LEU A 66 -31.17 12.11 -19.18
N LEU A 67 -31.79 13.03 -18.44
CA LEU A 67 -31.28 13.49 -17.15
C LEU A 67 -31.18 12.34 -16.14
N ILE A 68 -32.23 11.52 -16.04
CA ILE A 68 -32.25 10.33 -15.18
C ILE A 68 -31.10 9.37 -15.53
N GLU A 69 -30.89 9.08 -16.82
CA GLU A 69 -29.79 8.22 -17.27
C GLU A 69 -28.42 8.80 -16.86
N LYS A 70 -28.23 10.11 -16.98
CA LYS A 70 -26.97 10.78 -16.62
C LYS A 70 -26.71 10.72 -15.11
N ILE A 71 -27.73 10.92 -14.28
CA ILE A 71 -27.62 10.82 -12.82
C ILE A 71 -27.25 9.39 -12.43
N GLN A 72 -27.98 8.39 -12.94
CA GLN A 72 -27.70 6.97 -12.66
C GLN A 72 -26.28 6.58 -13.08
N LYS A 73 -25.85 7.01 -14.27
CA LYS A 73 -24.50 6.75 -14.75
C LYS A 73 -23.44 7.41 -13.87
N ARG A 74 -23.68 8.64 -13.39
CA ARG A 74 -22.78 9.36 -12.50
C ARG A 74 -22.64 8.65 -11.16
N ASN A 75 -23.75 8.26 -10.54
CA ASN A 75 -23.77 7.56 -9.26
C ASN A 75 -23.07 6.21 -9.36
N MET A 76 -23.39 5.41 -10.39
CA MET A 76 -22.70 4.12 -10.63
C MET A 76 -21.19 4.29 -10.79
N LEU A 77 -20.75 5.32 -11.52
CA LEU A 77 -19.33 5.60 -11.71
C LEU A 77 -18.63 5.92 -10.39
N LEU A 78 -19.24 6.76 -9.55
CA LEU A 78 -18.68 7.14 -8.25
C LEU A 78 -18.64 5.98 -7.26
N THR A 79 -19.65 5.12 -7.24
CA THR A 79 -19.62 3.89 -6.43
C THR A 79 -18.44 3.00 -6.80
N LYS A 80 -18.22 2.77 -8.11
CA LYS A 80 -17.07 1.97 -8.58
C LYS A 80 -15.73 2.63 -8.25
N ALA A 81 -15.65 3.96 -8.36
CA ALA A 81 -14.46 4.70 -7.96
C ALA A 81 -14.16 4.52 -6.47
N ARG A 82 -15.19 4.52 -5.62
CA ARG A 82 -15.03 4.38 -4.18
C ARG A 82 -14.53 3.00 -3.79
N GLU A 83 -15.05 1.97 -4.45
CA GLU A 83 -14.57 0.58 -4.32
C GLU A 83 -13.11 0.45 -4.76
N LEU A 84 -12.72 1.11 -5.86
CA LEU A 84 -11.33 1.14 -6.32
C LEU A 84 -10.41 1.79 -5.28
N MET A 85 -10.79 2.94 -4.72
CA MET A 85 -10.00 3.63 -3.71
C MET A 85 -9.82 2.79 -2.43
N ASP A 86 -10.87 2.09 -1.98
CA ASP A 86 -10.78 1.18 -0.82
C ASP A 86 -9.73 0.06 -1.02
N ARG A 87 -9.68 -0.51 -2.24
CA ARG A 87 -8.68 -1.53 -2.58
C ARG A 87 -7.28 -0.96 -2.65
N ILE A 88 -7.13 0.26 -3.17
CA ILE A 88 -5.85 0.98 -3.21
C ILE A 88 -5.34 1.26 -1.79
N ASP A 89 -6.20 1.73 -0.89
CA ASP A 89 -5.81 2.04 0.49
C ASP A 89 -5.35 0.78 1.24
N LYS A 90 -6.06 -0.35 1.05
CA LYS A 90 -5.66 -1.65 1.59
C LYS A 90 -4.30 -2.11 1.04
N ALA A 91 -4.09 -2.00 -0.27
CA ALA A 91 -2.82 -2.34 -0.89
C ALA A 91 -1.66 -1.46 -0.41
N ASN A 92 -1.89 -0.15 -0.24
CA ASN A 92 -0.90 0.79 0.27
C ASN A 92 -0.52 0.48 1.73
N SER A 93 -1.52 0.21 2.58
CA SER A 93 -1.29 -0.20 3.97
C SER A 93 -0.50 -1.51 4.07
N TRP A 94 -0.86 -2.48 3.23
CA TRP A 94 -0.12 -3.75 3.11
C TRP A 94 1.32 -3.53 2.65
N CYS A 95 1.55 -2.67 1.66
CA CYS A 95 2.90 -2.33 1.20
C CYS A 95 3.72 -1.65 2.30
N ALA A 96 3.13 -0.73 3.06
CA ALA A 96 3.81 -0.05 4.17
C ALA A 96 4.28 -1.07 5.23
N THR A 97 3.37 -1.95 5.65
CA THR A 97 3.67 -3.05 6.59
C THR A 97 4.75 -3.98 6.02
N GLY A 98 4.67 -4.29 4.72
CA GLY A 98 5.65 -5.12 4.04
C GLY A 98 7.05 -4.50 4.04
N VAL A 99 7.16 -3.20 3.78
CA VAL A 99 8.45 -2.48 3.83
C VAL A 99 9.06 -2.54 5.22
N GLU A 100 8.27 -2.32 6.28
CA GLU A 100 8.74 -2.42 7.67
C GLU A 100 9.28 -3.82 8.01
N ILE A 101 8.53 -4.87 7.65
CA ILE A 101 8.95 -6.27 7.86
C ILE A 101 10.21 -6.60 7.05
N LEU A 102 10.33 -6.09 5.83
CA LEU A 102 11.46 -6.34 4.95
C LEU A 102 12.73 -5.66 5.44
N ALA A 103 12.64 -4.40 5.86
CA ALA A 103 13.75 -3.60 6.38
C ALA A 103 14.22 -4.07 7.78
N GLY A 104 13.30 -4.58 8.60
CA GLY A 104 13.62 -5.10 9.93
C GLY A 104 14.04 -6.58 9.97
N GLU A 105 14.23 -7.09 11.18
CA GLU A 105 14.52 -8.50 11.46
C GLU A 105 13.27 -9.40 11.41
N GLY A 106 12.26 -9.03 10.62
CA GLY A 106 11.03 -9.79 10.47
C GLY A 106 11.29 -11.26 10.13
N GLY A 107 10.99 -12.15 11.08
CA GLY A 107 11.18 -13.60 10.94
C GLY A 107 10.12 -14.26 10.05
N LEU A 108 10.24 -15.57 9.86
CA LEU A 108 9.40 -16.33 8.92
C LEU A 108 7.90 -16.17 9.22
N LEU A 109 7.51 -16.16 10.49
CA LEU A 109 6.13 -15.99 10.92
C LEU A 109 5.54 -14.64 10.48
N ALA A 110 6.31 -13.55 10.58
CA ALA A 110 5.86 -12.22 10.18
C ALA A 110 5.66 -12.13 8.66
N VAL A 111 6.58 -12.72 7.88
CA VAL A 111 6.48 -12.77 6.42
C VAL A 111 5.30 -13.65 5.97
N ASP A 112 5.09 -14.79 6.62
CA ASP A 112 3.96 -15.67 6.33
C ASP A 112 2.62 -14.98 6.62
N LYS A 113 2.53 -14.25 7.74
CA LYS A 113 1.36 -13.44 8.08
C LYS A 113 1.12 -12.33 7.05
N LEU A 114 2.14 -11.60 6.64
CA LEU A 114 2.02 -10.55 5.61
C LEU A 114 1.40 -11.11 4.31
N LEU A 115 1.88 -12.27 3.84
CA LEU A 115 1.38 -12.91 2.62
C LEU A 115 -0.01 -13.52 2.81
N GLU A 116 -0.39 -13.85 4.04
CA GLU A 116 -1.74 -14.26 4.38
C GLU A 116 -2.72 -13.08 4.39
N ASP A 117 -2.37 -11.99 5.04
CA ASP A 117 -3.17 -10.76 5.12
C ASP A 117 -3.47 -10.20 3.72
N ALA A 118 -2.55 -10.37 2.76
CA ALA A 118 -2.74 -10.02 1.35
C ALA A 118 -4.03 -10.62 0.74
N ARG A 119 -4.36 -11.86 1.13
CA ARG A 119 -5.56 -12.56 0.63
C ARG A 119 -6.84 -11.88 1.10
N GLY A 120 -6.83 -11.23 2.26
CA GLY A 120 -7.98 -10.57 2.87
C GLY A 120 -8.57 -9.42 2.03
N PHE A 121 -7.79 -8.85 1.10
CA PHE A 121 -8.25 -7.81 0.18
C PHE A 121 -8.15 -8.19 -1.30
N GLY A 122 -7.97 -9.48 -1.61
CA GLY A 122 -7.94 -9.99 -2.96
C GLY A 122 -6.57 -9.99 -3.65
N LEU A 123 -5.48 -9.71 -2.92
CA LEU A 123 -4.11 -9.89 -3.42
C LEU A 123 -3.67 -11.35 -3.23
N ALA A 124 -4.13 -12.21 -4.14
CA ALA A 124 -3.70 -13.61 -4.19
C ALA A 124 -2.42 -13.80 -5.02
N ALA A 125 -2.27 -12.98 -6.08
CA ALA A 125 -1.09 -12.90 -6.93
C ALA A 125 -1.03 -11.49 -7.54
N PRO A 126 0.17 -10.90 -7.71
CA PRO A 126 0.31 -9.54 -8.23
C PRO A 126 -0.36 -9.32 -9.59
N ASP A 127 -0.15 -10.22 -10.57
CA ASP A 127 -0.73 -10.10 -11.91
C ASP A 127 -2.27 -10.05 -11.89
N ARG A 128 -2.90 -10.93 -11.09
CA ARG A 128 -4.36 -10.98 -10.94
C ARG A 128 -4.90 -9.73 -10.26
N PHE A 129 -4.18 -9.22 -9.26
CA PHE A 129 -4.54 -8.00 -8.57
C PHE A 129 -4.45 -6.78 -9.49
N ARG A 130 -3.38 -6.72 -10.30
CA ARG A 130 -3.17 -5.71 -11.33
C ARG A 130 -4.28 -5.69 -12.37
N ASP A 131 -4.63 -6.85 -12.93
CA ASP A 131 -5.72 -6.97 -13.91
C ASP A 131 -7.05 -6.50 -13.33
N MET A 132 -7.34 -6.90 -12.08
CA MET A 132 -8.55 -6.50 -11.38
C MET A 132 -8.63 -4.98 -11.15
N LEU A 133 -7.55 -4.34 -10.70
CA LEU A 133 -7.53 -2.89 -10.49
C LEU A 133 -7.61 -2.14 -11.82
N LEU A 134 -6.87 -2.55 -12.85
CA LEU A 134 -6.88 -1.91 -14.16
C LEU A 134 -8.22 -2.02 -14.89
N HIS A 135 -8.96 -3.11 -14.67
CA HIS A 135 -10.33 -3.25 -15.18
C HIS A 135 -11.30 -2.24 -14.55
N SER A 136 -11.02 -1.82 -13.31
CA SER A 136 -11.84 -0.86 -12.57
C SER A 136 -11.36 0.59 -12.71
N ALA A 137 -10.16 0.79 -13.27
CA ALA A 137 -9.53 2.10 -13.43
C ALA A 137 -10.15 2.91 -14.57
N THR A 138 -10.30 4.21 -14.35
CA THR A 138 -10.66 5.17 -15.40
C THR A 138 -9.40 5.72 -16.05
N GLN A 139 -9.53 6.68 -16.97
CA GLN A 139 -8.36 7.36 -17.52
C GLN A 139 -7.65 8.19 -16.45
N GLU A 140 -8.41 8.85 -15.59
CA GLU A 140 -7.90 9.72 -14.53
C GLU A 140 -7.10 8.93 -13.49
N THR A 141 -7.61 7.77 -13.05
CA THR A 141 -6.96 6.99 -11.98
C THR A 141 -5.90 6.01 -12.46
N ARG A 142 -5.65 5.92 -13.78
CA ARG A 142 -4.76 4.90 -14.37
C ARG A 142 -3.33 5.00 -13.89
N ALA A 143 -2.81 6.21 -13.75
CA ALA A 143 -1.44 6.44 -13.30
C ALA A 143 -1.26 5.98 -11.85
N LEU A 144 -2.18 6.39 -10.97
CA LEU A 144 -2.23 5.96 -9.57
C LEU A 144 -2.29 4.43 -9.45
N VAL A 145 -3.24 3.80 -10.15
CA VAL A 145 -3.38 2.33 -10.14
C VAL A 145 -2.10 1.65 -10.59
N THR A 146 -1.49 2.11 -11.67
CA THR A 146 -0.24 1.53 -12.19
C THR A 146 0.89 1.61 -11.15
N GLN A 147 1.02 2.76 -10.47
CA GLN A 147 2.03 2.95 -9.43
C GLN A 147 1.82 2.03 -8.23
N VAL A 148 0.56 1.87 -7.79
CA VAL A 148 0.22 0.97 -6.66
C VAL A 148 0.49 -0.48 -7.03
N CYS A 149 0.13 -0.91 -8.24
CA CYS A 149 0.42 -2.27 -8.72
C CYS A 149 1.92 -2.56 -8.72
N GLN A 150 2.75 -1.64 -9.21
CA GLN A 150 4.21 -1.81 -9.20
C GLN A 150 4.74 -1.98 -7.78
N ARG A 151 4.29 -1.14 -6.84
CA ARG A 151 4.71 -1.24 -5.43
C ARG A 151 4.30 -2.58 -4.81
N VAL A 152 3.11 -3.08 -5.14
CA VAL A 152 2.63 -4.39 -4.72
C VAL A 152 3.51 -5.51 -5.28
N GLU A 153 3.85 -5.47 -6.57
CA GLU A 153 4.75 -6.43 -7.21
C GLU A 153 6.13 -6.46 -6.53
N ASP A 154 6.72 -5.29 -6.26
CA ASP A 154 8.03 -5.17 -5.62
C ASP A 154 8.03 -5.75 -4.20
N VAL A 155 7.07 -5.36 -3.36
CA VAL A 155 6.94 -5.86 -1.97
C VAL A 155 6.66 -7.36 -1.97
N TRP A 156 5.79 -7.85 -2.86
CA TRP A 156 5.47 -9.26 -2.98
C TRP A 156 6.69 -10.10 -3.35
N LEU A 157 7.48 -9.66 -4.33
CA LEU A 157 8.70 -10.33 -4.75
C LEU A 157 9.70 -10.42 -3.59
N MET A 158 9.96 -9.29 -2.93
CA MET A 158 10.91 -9.22 -1.82
C MET A 158 10.46 -10.08 -0.63
N ALA A 159 9.17 -10.06 -0.28
CA ALA A 159 8.60 -10.91 0.76
C ALA A 159 8.74 -12.40 0.41
N SER A 160 8.49 -12.77 -0.85
CA SER A 160 8.62 -14.16 -1.33
C SER A 160 10.07 -14.65 -1.26
N VAL A 161 11.04 -13.80 -1.64
CA VAL A 161 12.48 -14.12 -1.54
C VAL A 161 12.92 -14.26 -0.08
N LYS A 162 12.49 -13.35 0.80
CA LYS A 162 12.79 -13.41 2.25
C LYS A 162 12.20 -14.69 2.86
N ARG A 163 10.94 -15.01 2.55
CA ARG A 163 10.26 -16.26 2.97
C ARG A 163 11.07 -17.49 2.59
N ALA A 164 11.40 -17.63 1.31
CA ALA A 164 12.14 -18.78 0.80
C ALA A 164 13.54 -18.93 1.44
N THR A 165 14.19 -17.81 1.75
CA THR A 165 15.49 -17.80 2.41
C THR A 165 15.39 -18.24 3.87
N LEU A 166 14.40 -17.72 4.61
CA LEU A 166 14.16 -18.10 6.00
C LEU A 166 13.71 -19.57 6.13
N GLN A 167 12.88 -20.07 5.21
CA GLN A 167 12.51 -21.48 5.15
C GLN A 167 13.74 -22.39 4.95
N ARG A 168 14.63 -22.04 4.02
CA ARG A 168 15.89 -22.77 3.79
C ARG A 168 16.81 -22.73 5.02
N ALA A 169 16.87 -21.60 5.73
CA ALA A 169 17.65 -21.48 6.95
C ALA A 169 17.08 -22.35 8.09
N ALA A 170 15.75 -22.40 8.23
CA ALA A 170 15.07 -23.22 9.23
C ALA A 170 15.19 -24.72 8.97
N ALA A 171 15.25 -25.13 7.70
CA ALA A 171 15.40 -26.53 7.30
C ALA A 171 16.85 -27.06 7.39
N ARG A 172 17.84 -26.21 7.66
CA ARG A 172 19.24 -26.63 7.76
C ARG A 172 19.43 -27.44 9.06
N PRO A 173 19.80 -28.73 9.00
CA PRO A 173 20.09 -29.51 10.20
C PRO A 173 21.26 -28.88 10.97
N ALA A 174 21.22 -28.94 12.29
CA ALA A 174 22.32 -28.51 13.14
C ALA A 174 23.60 -29.20 12.68
N ARG A 175 24.64 -28.41 12.33
CA ARG A 175 25.93 -29.00 11.96
C ARG A 175 26.42 -29.85 13.14
N PRO A 176 26.91 -31.08 12.91
CA PRO A 176 27.57 -31.83 13.96
C PRO A 176 28.66 -30.95 14.54
N VAL A 177 28.55 -30.59 15.82
CA VAL A 177 29.61 -29.88 16.51
C VAL A 177 30.74 -30.89 16.60
N HIS A 178 31.80 -30.71 15.80
CA HIS A 178 32.99 -31.52 15.97
C HIS A 178 33.52 -31.17 17.36
N ALA A 179 33.41 -32.10 18.30
CA ALA A 179 33.94 -31.91 19.64
C ALA A 179 35.46 -31.68 19.48
N VAL A 180 35.89 -30.43 19.67
CA VAL A 180 37.32 -30.12 19.74
C VAL A 180 37.83 -30.84 21.01
N PRO A 181 38.78 -31.79 20.92
CA PRO A 181 39.35 -32.40 22.10
C PRO A 181 39.93 -31.29 22.98
N PRO A 182 39.70 -31.30 24.30
CA PRO A 182 40.39 -30.37 25.17
C PRO A 182 41.88 -30.54 24.93
N GLN A 183 42.55 -29.46 24.53
CA GLN A 183 44.01 -29.45 24.50
C GLN A 183 44.47 -29.78 25.92
N SER A 184 45.05 -30.98 26.08
CA SER A 184 45.69 -31.36 27.33
C SER A 184 46.77 -30.31 27.58
N ALA A 185 46.57 -29.47 28.59
CA ALA A 185 47.65 -28.69 29.14
C ALA A 185 48.67 -29.70 29.67
N ALA A 186 49.77 -29.87 28.94
CA ALA A 186 50.90 -30.64 29.43
C ALA A 186 51.34 -30.04 30.78
N PRO A 187 51.67 -30.88 31.77
CA PRO A 187 52.18 -30.39 33.04
C PRO A 187 53.44 -29.56 32.80
N LEU A 188 53.41 -28.30 33.24
CA LEU A 188 54.56 -27.44 33.41
C LEU A 188 55.43 -28.01 34.55
N ASP A 189 56.22 -29.04 34.27
CA ASP A 189 57.28 -29.50 35.17
C ASP A 189 58.38 -30.20 34.38
N ALA A 190 59.33 -29.41 33.86
CA ALA A 190 60.75 -29.80 33.65
C ALA A 190 61.62 -28.70 33.00
N GLN A 191 61.24 -27.42 33.01
CA GLN A 191 62.13 -26.38 32.44
C GLN A 191 62.08 -25.02 33.16
N VAL A 192 62.00 -25.04 34.50
CA VAL A 192 62.21 -23.83 35.35
C VAL A 192 63.52 -23.91 36.15
N ARG A 193 64.28 -25.01 36.08
CA ARG A 193 65.55 -25.17 36.84
C ARG A 193 66.84 -24.81 36.09
N ALA A 194 66.78 -24.32 34.86
CA ALA A 194 67.99 -24.03 34.06
C ALA A 194 68.25 -22.54 33.74
N LEU A 195 67.41 -21.59 34.19
CA LEU A 195 67.63 -20.15 33.92
C LEU A 195 67.81 -19.29 35.19
N HIS A 196 67.94 -19.92 36.36
CA HIS A 196 68.19 -19.21 37.62
C HIS A 196 69.68 -19.05 37.99
N PHE A 197 70.62 -19.30 37.07
CA PHE A 197 72.07 -19.24 37.37
C PHE A 197 72.87 -18.23 36.52
N THR A 198 72.26 -17.18 35.97
CA THR A 198 73.04 -16.15 35.24
C THR A 198 72.43 -14.75 35.33
N ALA A 199 71.89 -14.38 36.49
CA ALA A 199 71.47 -13.01 36.75
C ALA A 199 71.90 -12.54 38.15
N VAL A 200 73.18 -12.71 38.46
CA VAL A 200 73.87 -11.90 39.49
C VAL A 200 75.23 -11.54 38.90
N LEU A 201 75.41 -10.23 38.65
CA LEU A 201 76.64 -9.48 38.31
C LEU A 201 76.59 -8.76 36.95
N HIS A 202 75.86 -7.64 36.92
CA HIS A 202 76.36 -6.31 36.52
C HIS A 202 75.14 -5.36 36.49
N THR A 203 74.90 -4.50 37.49
CA THR A 203 75.45 -3.12 37.60
C THR A 203 75.75 -2.52 36.22
N GLY A 204 75.18 -1.40 35.77
CA GLY A 204 74.37 -0.36 36.36
C GLY A 204 74.25 0.78 35.32
N LEU A 205 73.64 1.89 35.75
CA LEU A 205 73.58 3.22 35.11
C LEU A 205 72.51 3.49 34.03
N ALA A 206 71.57 4.36 34.46
CA ALA A 206 71.14 5.63 33.84
C ALA A 206 70.39 5.54 32.48
N THR A 207 69.38 6.33 32.15
CA THR A 207 68.95 7.66 32.62
C THR A 207 67.51 7.94 32.15
N LYS A 208 66.87 8.89 32.82
CA LYS A 208 65.54 9.51 32.61
C LYS A 208 65.28 10.05 31.18
N HIS A 209 64.00 10.05 30.76
CA HIS A 209 63.20 11.19 30.21
C HIS A 209 61.89 10.63 29.61
N ASN A 210 60.71 10.77 30.24
CA ASN A 210 59.77 11.90 30.19
C ASN A 210 59.24 12.23 28.78
N PHE A 211 57.98 11.91 28.46
CA PHE A 211 56.93 12.91 28.16
C PHE A 211 55.55 12.27 27.95
N ARG A 212 54.56 13.05 28.36
CA ARG A 212 53.11 12.85 28.45
C ARG A 212 52.44 13.61 27.30
N THR A 213 51.31 13.12 26.77
CA THR A 213 50.08 13.86 26.31
C THR A 213 49.26 12.94 25.39
N GLU A 214 48.08 12.46 25.80
CA GLU A 214 46.74 13.08 25.72
C GLU A 214 46.07 13.04 24.33
N ARG A 215 44.92 12.33 24.31
CA ARG A 215 43.61 12.61 23.69
C ARG A 215 43.54 13.14 22.24
N LEU A 216 42.70 12.54 21.40
CA LEU A 216 41.28 12.94 21.21
C LEU A 216 40.59 12.09 20.12
N ILE A 217 39.31 11.77 20.37
CA ILE A 217 38.28 11.29 19.44
C ILE A 217 37.54 12.55 18.90
N PRO A 218 37.00 12.57 17.66
CA PRO A 218 35.54 12.44 17.46
C PRO A 218 35.17 11.64 16.18
N THR A 219 34.22 10.70 16.20
CA THR A 219 32.77 10.89 15.95
C THR A 219 32.47 11.59 14.62
N ILE A 220 31.99 10.82 13.61
CA ILE A 220 31.24 11.35 12.47
C ILE A 220 29.93 10.58 12.36
N VAL A 221 28.87 11.37 12.36
CA VAL A 221 27.47 11.08 12.06
C VAL A 221 27.30 11.08 10.54
N LEU A 222 26.59 10.09 10.00
CA LEU A 222 25.63 10.18 8.89
C LEU A 222 24.81 8.90 8.82
#